data_AF-A0A2N2BPZ2-F1
#
_entry.id   AF-A0A2N2BPZ2-F1
#
_cell.length_a   1.000
_cell.length_b   1.000
_cell.length_c   1.000
_cell.angle_alpha   90.00
_cell.angle_beta   90.00
_cell.angle_gamma   90.00
#
_symmetry.space_group_name_H-M   'P 1'
#
loop_
_entity.id
_entity.type
_entity.pdbx_description
1 polymer ?
#
loop_
_entity_poly.entity_id
_entity_poly.type
_entity_poly.pdbx_seq_one_letter_code
_entity_poly.pdbx_strand_id
1 'polypeptide(L)'
;MSPTICPQCGSTNTSPATQPLLYCRDCQITFGGDHRELLTTTRQIVLNTYQQGAASQNLTFTKTPAGATIEGPFLCYYPDLPEIYIDHQQWQQLLTDFWGLYVQDWKAVYRPDNAPESGDCAFGWDLKIIIADQEPLLSKGQDRYPPYWSALMALFTSLGLPNIGKALGQNFLQLQAQTS
;
A
#
# COMPACT_ATOMS: atom_id res chain seq x y z
N MET A 1 -11.24 18.82 8.18
CA MET A 1 -9.98 18.13 7.84
C MET A 1 -9.92 16.87 8.69
N SER A 2 -9.68 15.70 8.09
CA SER A 2 -9.43 14.48 8.85
C SER A 2 -8.14 14.62 9.65
N PRO A 3 -8.07 14.10 10.89
CA PRO A 3 -6.85 14.21 11.69
C PRO A 3 -5.71 13.43 11.03
N THR A 4 -4.49 13.99 11.07
CA THR A 4 -3.31 13.25 10.62
C THR A 4 -2.96 12.16 11.62
N ILE A 5 -2.83 10.94 11.11
CA ILE A 5 -2.49 9.75 11.88
C ILE A 5 -0.99 9.51 11.78
N CYS A 6 -0.33 9.21 12.90
CA CYS A 6 1.06 8.80 12.89
C CYS A 6 1.19 7.43 12.19
N PRO A 7 2.00 7.29 11.13
CA PRO A 7 2.14 6.04 10.37
C PRO A 7 2.74 4.90 11.19
N GLN A 8 3.36 5.19 12.33
CA GLN A 8 4.10 4.22 13.13
C GLN A 8 3.29 3.64 14.29
N CYS A 9 2.46 4.46 14.93
CA CYS A 9 1.69 4.04 16.11
C CYS A 9 0.16 4.21 15.98
N GLY A 10 -0.32 4.88 14.93
CA GLY A 10 -1.75 5.11 14.73
C GLY A 10 -2.34 6.23 15.59
N SER A 11 -1.53 6.94 16.37
CA SER A 11 -2.00 8.08 17.15
C SER A 11 -2.38 9.28 16.29
N THR A 12 -3.44 9.99 16.68
CA THR A 12 -3.81 11.30 16.14
C THR A 12 -3.20 12.47 16.93
N ASN A 13 -2.43 12.19 17.98
CA ASN A 13 -1.77 13.19 18.81
C ASN A 13 -0.49 13.71 18.12
N THR A 14 -0.69 14.39 17.00
CA THR A 14 0.36 14.90 16.12
C THR A 14 0.39 16.42 16.17
N SER A 15 1.57 17.00 15.99
CA SER A 15 1.76 18.45 15.91
C SER A 15 2.76 18.81 14.81
N PRO A 16 2.71 20.02 14.23
CA PRO A 16 3.75 20.47 13.32
C PRO A 16 5.13 20.42 13.99
N ALA A 17 6.14 19.89 13.30
CA ALA A 17 7.53 19.93 13.75
C ALA A 17 8.25 21.12 13.07
N THR A 18 8.32 21.05 11.75
CA THR A 18 8.74 22.09 10.79
C THR A 18 7.97 21.81 9.51
N GLN A 19 7.53 22.77 8.71
CA GLN A 19 6.94 22.40 7.41
C GLN A 19 8.02 21.76 6.53
N PRO A 20 7.80 20.57 5.92
CA PRO A 20 6.57 19.76 5.84
C PRO A 20 6.44 18.58 6.84
N LEU A 21 7.34 18.49 7.82
CA LEU A 21 7.42 17.46 8.85
C LEU A 21 6.38 17.62 10.00
N LEU A 22 5.91 16.47 10.48
CA LEU A 22 5.01 16.33 11.61
C LEU A 22 5.67 15.55 12.74
N TYR A 23 5.32 15.85 13.99
CA TYR A 23 5.80 15.16 15.18
C TYR A 23 4.65 14.43 15.86
N CYS A 24 4.81 13.13 16.12
CA CYS A 24 3.89 12.34 16.92
C CYS A 24 4.30 12.40 18.39
N ARG A 25 3.41 12.90 19.26
CA ARG A 25 3.71 13.07 20.69
C ARG A 25 3.73 11.74 21.46
N ASP A 26 2.96 10.75 21.00
CA ASP A 26 2.81 9.48 21.71
C ASP A 26 4.02 8.54 21.53
N CYS A 27 4.58 8.46 20.31
CA CYS A 27 5.78 7.66 20.05
C CYS A 27 7.04 8.50 19.80
N GLN A 28 6.94 9.83 19.96
CA GLN A 28 8.06 10.79 19.91
C GLN A 28 8.90 10.75 18.63
N ILE A 29 8.26 10.48 17.48
CA ILE A 29 8.93 10.46 16.18
C ILE A 29 8.49 11.63 15.31
N THR A 30 9.34 11.97 14.36
CA THR A 30 8.99 12.83 13.23
C THR A 30 8.65 11.98 12.01
N PHE A 31 7.66 12.39 11.21
CA PHE A 31 7.26 11.73 9.97
C PHE A 31 6.76 12.76 8.95
N GLY A 32 6.57 12.33 7.70
CA GLY A 32 6.27 13.19 6.58
C GLY A 32 7.52 13.76 5.93
N GLY A 33 7.33 14.72 5.05
CA GLY A 33 8.42 15.22 4.22
C GLY A 33 7.91 15.80 2.91
N ASP A 34 8.83 16.40 2.17
CA ASP A 34 8.56 16.75 0.77
C ASP A 34 8.93 15.54 -0.09
N HIS A 35 7.91 14.89 -0.65
CA HIS A 35 8.06 13.70 -1.49
C HIS A 35 7.90 14.00 -2.98
N ARG A 36 7.95 15.28 -3.40
CA ARG A 36 7.79 15.67 -4.81
C ARG A 36 8.78 14.97 -5.75
N GLU A 37 10.00 14.74 -5.29
CA GLU A 37 11.01 14.00 -6.06
C GLU A 37 10.55 12.56 -6.37
N LEU A 38 9.93 11.90 -5.39
CA LEU A 38 9.46 10.51 -5.48
C LEU A 38 8.39 10.32 -6.56
N LEU A 39 7.64 11.37 -6.92
CA LEU A 39 6.70 11.34 -8.04
C LEU A 39 7.38 11.04 -9.37
N THR A 40 8.65 11.42 -9.51
CA THR A 40 9.43 11.26 -10.74
C THR A 40 10.37 10.06 -10.71
N THR A 41 10.85 9.67 -9.51
CA THR A 41 11.85 8.63 -9.34
C THR A 41 11.27 7.25 -8.98
N THR A 42 10.02 7.17 -8.52
CA THR A 42 9.35 5.87 -8.27
C THR A 42 9.21 5.09 -9.58
N ARG A 43 9.71 3.85 -9.58
CA ARG A 43 9.72 2.93 -10.72
C ARG A 43 8.72 1.81 -10.58
N GLN A 44 8.57 1.28 -9.37
CA GLN A 44 7.69 0.15 -9.13
C GLN A 44 7.09 0.18 -7.72
N ILE A 45 5.83 -0.24 -7.60
CA ILE A 45 5.17 -0.52 -6.31
C ILE A 45 4.65 -1.95 -6.40
N VAL A 46 5.08 -2.81 -5.48
CA VAL A 46 4.65 -4.22 -5.40
C VAL A 46 4.00 -4.44 -4.05
N LEU A 47 2.72 -4.82 -4.06
CA LEU A 47 1.99 -5.25 -2.87
C LEU A 47 1.64 -6.72 -3.01
N ASN A 48 2.07 -7.53 -2.06
CA ASN A 48 1.73 -8.94 -1.98
C ASN A 48 1.00 -9.24 -0.68
N THR A 49 0.01 -10.12 -0.75
CA THR A 49 -0.78 -10.60 0.38
C THR A 49 -0.90 -12.10 0.29
N TYR A 50 -0.79 -12.79 1.42
CA TYR A 50 -0.74 -14.24 1.47
C TYR A 50 -1.45 -14.76 2.72
N GLN A 51 -2.08 -15.92 2.60
CA GLN A 51 -2.83 -16.57 3.66
C GLN A 51 -2.57 -18.08 3.60
N GLN A 52 -2.42 -18.70 4.76
CA GLN A 52 -2.21 -20.15 4.84
C GLN A 52 -3.37 -20.89 4.17
N GLY A 53 -3.04 -21.86 3.31
CA GLY A 53 -4.02 -22.64 2.57
C GLY A 53 -4.70 -21.92 1.41
N ALA A 54 -4.25 -20.72 1.03
CA ALA A 54 -4.82 -19.93 -0.05
C ALA A 54 -3.73 -19.38 -1.00
N ALA A 55 -4.09 -19.06 -2.23
CA ALA A 55 -3.16 -18.47 -3.19
C ALA A 55 -2.79 -17.04 -2.78
N SER A 56 -1.52 -16.66 -2.96
CA SER A 56 -1.10 -15.27 -2.75
C SER A 56 -1.72 -14.35 -3.81
N GLN A 57 -2.04 -13.11 -3.42
CA GLN A 57 -2.48 -12.07 -4.34
C GLN A 57 -1.41 -10.99 -4.42
N ASN A 58 -1.02 -10.64 -5.65
CA ASN A 58 -0.05 -9.60 -5.93
C ASN A 58 -0.73 -8.45 -6.69
N LEU A 59 -0.30 -7.22 -6.43
CA LEU A 59 -0.52 -6.05 -7.28
C LEU A 59 0.83 -5.41 -7.54
N THR A 60 1.19 -5.26 -8.81
CA THR A 60 2.44 -4.64 -9.23
C THR A 60 2.14 -3.47 -10.16
N PHE A 61 2.57 -2.27 -9.78
CA PHE A 61 2.51 -1.07 -10.61
C PHE A 61 3.90 -0.80 -11.14
N THR A 62 4.07 -0.75 -12.46
CA THR A 62 5.38 -0.53 -13.11
C THR A 62 5.33 0.73 -13.97
N LYS A 63 6.20 1.70 -13.67
CA LYS A 63 6.30 2.94 -14.44
C LYS A 63 6.72 2.66 -15.88
N THR A 64 6.04 3.31 -16.83
CA THR A 64 6.37 3.32 -18.26
C THR A 64 6.57 4.76 -18.75
N PRO A 65 7.07 4.96 -19.99
CA PRO A 65 7.11 6.30 -20.58
C PRO A 65 5.73 6.97 -20.74
N ALA A 66 4.65 6.18 -20.87
CA ALA A 66 3.29 6.68 -21.08
C ALA A 66 2.49 6.85 -19.77
N GLY A 67 3.00 6.35 -18.64
CA GLY A 67 2.30 6.31 -17.35
C GLY A 67 2.76 5.12 -16.53
N ALA A 68 1.89 4.12 -16.32
CA ALA A 68 2.24 2.87 -15.68
C ALA A 68 1.39 1.68 -16.18
N THR A 69 1.93 0.47 -16.06
CA THR A 69 1.17 -0.78 -16.14
C THR A 69 0.81 -1.26 -14.74
N ILE A 70 -0.30 -1.99 -14.63
CA ILE A 70 -0.73 -2.63 -13.39
C ILE A 70 -0.95 -4.13 -13.67
N GLU A 71 -0.25 -4.96 -12.90
CA GLU A 71 -0.25 -6.42 -12.96
C GLU A 71 -0.79 -7.04 -11.65
N GLY A 72 -1.36 -8.25 -11.74
CA GLY A 72 -1.82 -9.06 -10.60
C GLY A 72 -3.30 -8.89 -10.24
N PRO A 73 -3.89 -9.59 -9.24
CA PRO A 73 -4.10 -11.04 -9.24
C PRO A 73 -5.09 -11.54 -10.34
N PHE A 74 -5.44 -10.69 -11.31
CA PHE A 74 -6.41 -10.94 -12.39
C PHE A 74 -6.17 -12.23 -13.19
N LEU A 75 -4.90 -12.59 -13.41
CA LEU A 75 -4.50 -13.66 -14.33
C LEU A 75 -5.04 -15.04 -13.96
N CYS A 76 -5.30 -15.33 -12.68
CA CYS A 76 -5.80 -16.63 -12.25
C CYS A 76 -7.29 -16.85 -12.58
N TYR A 77 -8.05 -15.76 -12.73
CA TYR A 77 -9.51 -15.80 -12.92
C TYR A 77 -9.93 -15.32 -14.31
N TYR A 78 -9.13 -14.48 -14.95
CA TYR A 78 -9.36 -13.98 -16.30
C TYR A 78 -8.04 -13.98 -17.07
N PRO A 79 -7.68 -15.10 -17.73
CA PRO A 79 -6.45 -15.21 -18.51
C PRO A 79 -6.39 -14.20 -19.68
N ASP A 80 -7.55 -13.64 -20.06
CA ASP A 80 -7.70 -12.66 -21.14
C ASP A 80 -7.86 -11.20 -20.64
N LEU A 81 -7.70 -10.92 -19.34
CA LEU A 81 -7.75 -9.53 -18.85
C LEU A 81 -6.56 -8.77 -19.46
N PRO A 82 -6.79 -7.70 -20.25
CA PRO A 82 -5.70 -6.89 -20.78
C PRO A 82 -4.91 -6.31 -19.61
N GLU A 83 -3.59 -6.19 -19.80
CA GLU A 83 -2.75 -5.38 -18.92
C GLU A 83 -3.46 -4.04 -18.67
N ILE A 84 -3.63 -3.66 -17.41
CA ILE A 84 -4.28 -2.41 -17.07
C ILE A 84 -3.23 -1.31 -17.25
N TYR A 85 -3.56 -0.30 -18.05
CA TYR A 85 -2.72 0.86 -18.26
C TYR A 85 -3.35 2.08 -17.63
N ILE A 86 -2.53 2.87 -16.94
CA ILE A 86 -2.88 4.21 -16.50
C ILE A 86 -1.96 5.21 -17.17
N ASP A 87 -2.50 6.36 -17.54
CA ASP A 87 -1.75 7.43 -18.20
C ASP A 87 -0.83 8.18 -17.22
N HIS A 88 -0.05 9.13 -17.74
CA HIS A 88 0.87 9.93 -16.96
C HIS A 88 0.19 10.74 -15.83
N GLN A 89 -0.98 11.32 -16.09
CA GLN A 89 -1.69 12.11 -15.09
C GLN A 89 -2.23 11.21 -13.97
N GLN A 90 -2.80 10.07 -14.34
CA GLN A 90 -3.27 9.06 -13.40
C GLN A 90 -2.13 8.50 -12.55
N TRP A 91 -0.96 8.23 -13.16
CA TRP A 91 0.23 7.78 -12.43
C TRP A 91 0.73 8.83 -11.43
N GLN A 92 0.80 10.10 -11.82
CA GLN A 92 1.20 11.18 -10.93
C GLN A 92 0.22 11.37 -9.77
N GLN A 93 -1.09 11.29 -10.05
CA GLN A 93 -2.12 11.39 -9.01
C GLN A 93 -2.03 10.21 -8.03
N LEU A 94 -1.90 8.98 -8.56
CA LEU A 94 -1.68 7.77 -7.75
C LEU A 94 -0.49 7.93 -6.82
N LEU A 95 0.67 8.39 -7.34
CA LEU A 95 1.85 8.60 -6.51
C LEU A 95 1.65 9.72 -5.49
N THR A 96 0.97 10.80 -5.85
CA THR A 96 0.66 11.90 -4.92
C THR A 96 -0.15 11.39 -3.73
N ASP A 97 -1.21 10.64 -3.99
CA ASP A 97 -2.06 10.07 -2.95
C ASP A 97 -1.34 8.99 -2.16
N PHE A 98 -0.57 8.12 -2.83
CA PHE A 98 0.22 7.05 -2.22
C PHE A 98 1.29 7.57 -1.26
N TRP A 99 2.08 8.56 -1.66
CA TRP A 99 3.07 9.20 -0.78
C TRP A 99 2.40 10.03 0.32
N GLY A 100 1.17 10.52 0.08
CA GLY A 100 0.31 11.12 1.10
C GLY A 100 -0.11 10.18 2.23
N LEU A 101 0.06 8.86 2.06
CA LEU A 101 -0.15 7.85 3.11
C LEU A 101 1.09 7.61 3.98
N TYR A 102 2.14 8.43 3.82
CA TYR A 102 3.38 8.36 4.58
C TYR A 102 4.06 6.99 4.52
N VAL A 103 3.96 6.28 3.39
CA VAL A 103 4.50 4.93 3.21
C VAL A 103 6.01 4.84 3.42
N GLN A 104 6.74 5.96 3.22
CA GLN A 104 8.17 6.05 3.53
C GLN A 104 8.45 5.95 5.03
N ASP A 105 7.52 6.43 5.85
CA ASP A 105 7.61 6.46 7.31
C ASP A 105 6.92 5.23 7.94
N TRP A 106 6.56 4.21 7.18
CA TRP A 106 6.02 2.98 7.74
C TRP A 106 7.11 2.15 8.43
N LYS A 107 6.71 1.34 9.41
CA LYS A 107 7.62 0.35 10.02
C LYS A 107 8.01 -0.68 8.97
N ALA A 108 9.28 -1.10 9.03
CA ALA A 108 9.75 -2.24 8.25
C ALA A 108 8.95 -3.53 8.57
N VAL A 109 8.51 -3.69 9.82
CA VAL A 109 7.77 -4.89 10.28
C VAL A 109 6.60 -4.50 11.20
N TYR A 110 5.40 -5.00 10.88
CA TYR A 110 4.20 -4.94 11.70
C TYR A 110 3.82 -6.33 12.20
N ARG A 111 3.92 -6.55 13.52
CA ARG A 111 3.53 -7.81 14.18
C ARG A 111 2.71 -7.52 15.44
N PRO A 112 1.80 -8.42 15.85
CA PRO A 112 1.27 -8.44 17.19
C PRO A 112 2.40 -8.56 18.20
N ASP A 113 2.28 -7.88 19.35
CA ASP A 113 3.34 -7.84 20.37
C ASP A 113 3.62 -9.23 20.98
N ASN A 114 2.68 -10.18 20.81
CA ASN A 114 2.74 -11.56 21.32
C ASN A 114 2.78 -12.63 20.21
N ALA A 115 3.16 -12.27 18.98
CA ALA A 115 3.20 -13.26 17.89
C ALA A 115 4.35 -14.26 18.08
N PRO A 116 4.09 -15.59 17.99
CA PRO A 116 5.16 -16.59 18.04
C PRO A 116 6.15 -16.38 16.88
N GLU A 117 7.44 -16.61 17.14
CA GLU A 117 8.51 -16.46 16.12
C GLU A 117 8.33 -17.41 14.91
N SER A 118 7.58 -18.49 15.10
CA SER A 118 7.33 -19.54 14.11
C SER A 118 5.88 -19.52 13.58
N GLY A 119 5.70 -18.93 12.40
CA GLY A 119 5.25 -19.71 11.24
C GLY A 119 3.76 -19.79 10.88
N ASP A 120 2.81 -19.67 11.81
CA ASP A 120 1.38 -19.85 11.52
C ASP A 120 0.60 -18.52 11.63
N CYS A 121 0.98 -17.53 10.83
CA CYS A 121 0.15 -16.33 10.68
C CYS A 121 -0.95 -16.61 9.66
N ALA A 122 -2.20 -16.36 10.03
CA ALA A 122 -3.35 -16.59 9.16
C ALA A 122 -3.27 -15.70 7.92
N PHE A 123 -2.75 -14.48 8.06
CA PHE A 123 -2.57 -13.55 6.96
C PHE A 123 -1.24 -12.77 7.09
N GLY A 124 -0.58 -12.55 5.95
CA GLY A 124 0.58 -11.67 5.85
C GLY A 124 0.57 -10.81 4.59
N TRP A 125 1.39 -9.77 4.63
CA TRP A 125 1.56 -8.85 3.51
C TRP A 125 2.99 -8.32 3.44
N ASP A 126 3.39 -7.92 2.24
CA ASP A 126 4.63 -7.19 1.99
C ASP A 126 4.41 -6.12 0.92
N LEU A 127 4.97 -4.94 1.17
CA LEU A 127 5.02 -3.79 0.28
C LEU A 127 6.48 -3.50 -0.05
N LYS A 128 6.80 -3.48 -1.34
CA LYS A 128 8.10 -3.11 -1.88
C LYS A 128 7.94 -1.93 -2.83
N ILE A 129 8.73 -0.87 -2.61
CA ILE A 129 8.75 0.30 -3.48
C ILE A 129 10.15 0.44 -4.06
N ILE A 130 10.26 0.42 -5.39
CA ILE A 130 11.52 0.60 -6.11
C ILE A 130 11.60 2.04 -6.58
N ILE A 131 12.64 2.74 -6.13
CA ILE A 131 12.94 4.13 -6.47
C ILE A 131 14.26 4.16 -7.23
N ALA A 132 14.37 5.01 -8.24
CA ALA A 132 15.60 5.17 -9.02
C ALA A 132 16.78 5.49 -8.09
N ASP A 133 17.90 4.78 -8.29
CA ASP A 133 19.18 5.04 -7.61
C ASP A 133 19.13 4.96 -6.07
N GLN A 134 18.14 4.25 -5.52
CA GLN A 134 17.96 4.05 -4.08
C GLN A 134 17.69 2.58 -3.74
N GLU A 135 18.03 2.19 -2.52
CA GLU A 135 17.60 0.90 -1.96
C GLU A 135 16.06 0.83 -1.91
N PRO A 136 15.45 -0.32 -2.23
CA PRO A 136 14.01 -0.46 -2.15
C PRO A 136 13.49 -0.22 -0.73
N LEU A 137 12.39 0.53 -0.64
CA LEU A 137 11.66 0.63 0.63
C LEU A 137 10.85 -0.65 0.82
N LEU A 138 11.00 -1.26 2.00
CA LEU A 138 10.36 -2.52 2.35
C LEU A 138 9.56 -2.35 3.63
N SER A 139 8.29 -2.74 3.59
CA SER A 139 7.42 -2.86 4.77
C SER A 139 6.68 -4.18 4.68
N LYS A 140 6.57 -4.91 5.79
CA LYS A 140 5.81 -6.16 5.84
C LYS A 140 5.03 -6.28 7.14
N GLY A 141 4.02 -7.12 7.14
CA GLY A 141 3.29 -7.43 8.35
C GLY A 141 2.64 -8.79 8.34
N GLN A 142 2.31 -9.25 9.55
CA GLN A 142 1.67 -10.52 9.82
C GLN A 142 0.54 -10.24 10.81
N ASP A 143 -0.71 -10.45 10.40
CA ASP A 143 -1.94 -10.17 11.18
C ASP A 143 -2.05 -8.74 11.77
N ARG A 144 -1.18 -7.81 11.33
CA ARG A 144 -1.18 -6.40 11.74
C ARG A 144 -0.88 -5.52 10.52
N TYR A 145 -1.67 -4.47 10.41
CA TYR A 145 -1.60 -3.51 9.30
C TYR A 145 -1.06 -2.16 9.76
N PRO A 146 -0.45 -1.38 8.84
CA PRO A 146 -0.13 0.00 9.09
C PRO A 146 -1.41 0.82 9.26
N PRO A 147 -1.37 1.96 9.99
CA PRO A 147 -2.55 2.78 10.23
C PRO A 147 -3.28 3.23 8.96
N TYR A 148 -2.54 3.48 7.87
CA TYR A 148 -3.08 3.92 6.58
C TYR A 148 -3.48 2.77 5.63
N TRP A 149 -3.49 1.51 6.09
CA TRP A 149 -3.80 0.36 5.24
C TRP A 149 -5.16 0.46 4.53
N SER A 150 -6.21 0.86 5.26
CA SER A 150 -7.54 1.03 4.67
C SER A 150 -7.57 2.10 3.59
N ALA A 151 -6.80 3.19 3.75
CA ALA A 151 -6.67 4.24 2.76
C ALA A 151 -5.86 3.76 1.53
N LEU A 152 -4.82 2.95 1.74
CA LEU A 152 -4.08 2.31 0.65
C LEU A 152 -5.00 1.40 -0.18
N MET A 153 -5.83 0.58 0.48
CA MET A 153 -6.78 -0.28 -0.21
C MET A 153 -7.83 0.53 -0.96
N ALA A 154 -8.35 1.60 -0.35
CA ALA A 154 -9.29 2.52 -1.01
C ALA A 154 -8.67 3.14 -2.28
N LEU A 155 -7.41 3.59 -2.20
CA LEU A 155 -6.66 4.13 -3.33
C LEU A 155 -6.60 3.11 -4.49
N PHE A 156 -6.23 1.86 -4.20
CA PHE A 156 -6.17 0.82 -5.24
C PHE A 156 -7.55 0.50 -5.81
N THR A 157 -8.59 0.39 -4.97
CA THR A 157 -9.95 0.14 -5.45
C THR A 157 -10.52 1.29 -6.29
N SER A 158 -10.06 2.53 -6.08
CA SER A 158 -10.47 3.67 -6.90
C SER A 158 -10.00 3.57 -8.36
N LEU A 159 -8.97 2.74 -8.61
CA LEU A 159 -8.49 2.40 -9.95
C LEU A 159 -9.18 1.16 -10.55
N GLY A 160 -10.22 0.64 -9.88
CA GLY A 160 -10.92 -0.59 -10.29
C GLY A 160 -10.23 -1.89 -9.87
N LEU A 161 -9.22 -1.83 -9.00
CA LEU A 161 -8.50 -3.01 -8.51
C LEU A 161 -9.24 -3.68 -7.35
N PRO A 162 -9.09 -5.01 -7.15
CA PRO A 162 -9.66 -5.69 -6.00
C PRO A 162 -9.01 -5.24 -4.69
N ASN A 163 -9.78 -5.19 -3.61
CA ASN A 163 -9.25 -4.89 -2.27
C ASN A 163 -8.52 -6.10 -1.67
N ILE A 164 -7.26 -6.32 -2.04
CA ILE A 164 -6.50 -7.50 -1.59
C ILE A 164 -6.16 -7.50 -0.08
N GLY A 165 -6.58 -6.48 0.68
CA GLY A 165 -6.34 -6.36 2.12
C GLY A 165 -7.23 -7.21 3.03
N LYS A 166 -8.00 -8.15 2.45
CA LYS A 166 -8.86 -9.10 3.16
C LYS A 166 -8.65 -10.52 2.64
N ALA A 167 -9.08 -11.51 3.44
CA ALA A 167 -9.11 -12.91 3.05
C ALA A 167 -9.78 -13.10 1.67
N LEU A 168 -9.21 -14.00 0.86
CA LEU A 168 -9.68 -14.35 -0.48
C LEU A 168 -11.22 -14.58 -0.48
N GLY A 169 -11.91 -13.97 -1.45
CA GLY A 169 -13.34 -14.19 -1.70
C GLY A 169 -14.28 -13.04 -1.31
N GLN A 170 -13.90 -12.10 -0.45
CA GLN A 170 -14.82 -11.01 -0.05
C GLN A 170 -15.05 -9.96 -1.14
N ASN A 171 -14.06 -9.67 -2.00
CA ASN A 171 -14.24 -8.66 -3.06
C ASN A 171 -14.89 -9.22 -4.33
N PHE A 172 -14.72 -10.52 -4.58
CA PHE A 172 -15.32 -11.19 -5.74
C PHE A 172 -16.85 -11.22 -5.63
N LEU A 173 -17.40 -11.41 -4.42
CA LEU A 173 -18.85 -11.38 -4.17
C LEU A 173 -19.45 -9.98 -4.36
N GLN A 174 -18.69 -8.92 -4.07
CA GLN A 174 -19.18 -7.54 -4.21
C GLN A 174 -19.19 -7.06 -5.66
N LEU A 175 -18.18 -7.41 -6.47
CA LEU A 175 -18.16 -7.09 -7.90
C LEU A 175 -19.28 -7.80 -8.68
N GLN A 176 -19.64 -9.03 -8.31
CA GLN A 176 -20.78 -9.74 -8.91
C GLN A 176 -22.14 -9.15 -8.51
N ALA A 177 -22.25 -8.56 -7.32
CA ALA A 177 -23.49 -7.96 -6.84
C ALA A 177 -23.77 -6.56 -7.44
N GLN A 178 -22.77 -5.89 -8.03
CA GLN A 178 -22.90 -4.57 -8.65
C GLN A 178 -23.17 -4.63 -10.16
N THR A 179 -23.09 -5.81 -10.76
CA THR A 179 -23.42 -6.07 -12.17
C THR A 179 -24.80 -6.72 -12.36
N SER A 180 -25.64 -6.70 -11.32
CA SER A 180 -27.03 -7.22 -11.33
C SER A 180 -28.06 -6.10 -11.37
#